data_AF-A0A1Y4ID90-F1
#
_entry.id   AF-A0A1Y4ID90-F1
#
_cell.length_a   1.000
_cell.length_b   1.000
_cell.length_c   1.000
_cell.angle_alpha   90.00
_cell.angle_beta   90.00
_cell.angle_gamma   90.00
#
_symmetry.space_group_name_H-M   'P 1'
#
loop_
_entity.id
_entity.type
_entity.pdbx_description
1 polymer ?
#
loop_
_entity_poly.entity_id
_entity_poly.type
_entity_poly.pdbx_seq_one_letter_code
_entity_poly.pdbx_strand_id
1 'polypeptide(L)'
;MYHLGDVVQMKKPHACGENKWEILRMGADIRIKCLGCGHLIMIPRAEFNKKLKKVLHSANDPVNLKEEHYVPKENIAVPHFE
;
A
#
# COMPACT_ATOMS: atom_id res chain seq x y z
N MET A 1 -4.44 8.59 -9.60
CA MET A 1 -4.32 7.17 -9.98
C MET A 1 -3.24 6.55 -9.10
N TYR A 2 -3.33 5.25 -8.77
CA TYR A 2 -2.37 4.54 -7.90
C TYR A 2 -2.03 3.18 -8.53
N HIS A 3 -0.85 2.64 -8.19
CA HIS A 3 -0.30 1.42 -8.76
C HIS A 3 0.22 0.46 -7.68
N LEU A 4 0.55 -0.76 -8.10
CA LEU A 4 1.21 -1.75 -7.25
C LEU A 4 2.57 -1.23 -6.77
N GLY A 5 2.80 -1.31 -5.46
CA GLY A 5 4.01 -0.84 -4.80
C GLY A 5 3.99 0.65 -4.42
N ASP A 6 2.97 1.41 -4.82
CA ASP A 6 2.86 2.83 -4.44
C ASP A 6 2.64 2.96 -2.92
N VAL A 7 3.26 4.00 -2.34
CA VAL A 7 2.99 4.42 -0.97
C VAL A 7 1.91 5.50 -1.01
N VAL A 8 0.83 5.24 -0.29
CA VAL A 8 -0.36 6.06 -0.24
C VAL A 8 -0.65 6.53 1.18
N GLN A 9 -1.33 7.66 1.27
CA GLN A 9 -1.87 8.17 2.52
C GLN A 9 -3.38 7.89 2.60
N MET A 10 -3.82 7.28 3.70
CA MET A 10 -5.24 7.12 4.02
C MET A 10 -5.79 8.36 4.75
N LYS A 11 -7.09 8.62 4.61
CA LYS A 11 -7.79 9.74 5.29
C LYS A 11 -7.84 9.57 6.80
N LYS A 12 -7.98 8.33 7.28
CA LYS A 12 -7.97 7.98 8.71
C LYS A 12 -6.67 7.24 9.04
N PRO A 13 -6.10 7.48 10.23
CA PRO A 13 -4.94 6.72 10.69
C PRO A 13 -5.33 5.26 10.96
N HIS A 14 -4.34 4.39 10.87
CA HIS A 14 -4.39 3.05 11.41
C HIS A 14 -4.45 3.10 12.95
N ALA A 15 -4.83 2.00 13.59
CA ALA A 15 -4.84 1.90 15.06
C ALA A 15 -3.48 2.19 15.70
N CYS A 16 -2.37 1.99 14.97
CA CYS A 16 -1.02 2.35 15.43
C CYS A 16 -0.68 3.86 15.30
N GLY A 17 -1.57 4.68 14.74
CA GLY A 17 -1.37 6.12 14.53
C GLY A 17 -0.80 6.50 13.15
N GLU A 18 -0.18 5.56 12.43
CA GLU A 18 0.34 5.81 11.07
C GLU A 18 -0.78 5.81 10.02
N ASN A 19 -0.66 6.66 9.00
CA ASN A 19 -1.59 6.75 7.88
C ASN A 19 -0.94 6.49 6.51
N LYS A 20 0.35 6.18 6.47
CA LYS A 20 1.08 5.67 5.31
C LYS A 20 0.86 4.17 5.13
N TRP A 21 0.51 3.80 3.91
CA TRP A 21 0.26 2.43 3.52
C TRP A 21 0.90 2.15 2.17
N GLU A 22 1.37 0.92 1.98
CA GLU A 22 1.88 0.42 0.71
C GLU A 22 0.84 -0.49 0.06
N ILE A 23 0.70 -0.39 -1.27
CA ILE A 23 -0.19 -1.25 -2.05
C ILE A 23 0.54 -2.53 -2.45
N LEU A 24 0.09 -3.68 -1.93
CA LEU A 24 0.69 -5.00 -2.21
C LEU A 24 -0.12 -5.85 -3.18
N ARG A 25 -1.40 -5.53 -3.39
CA ARG A 25 -2.24 -6.25 -4.38
C ARG A 25 -3.23 -5.28 -4.98
N MET A 26 -3.43 -5.40 -6.29
CA MET A 26 -4.50 -4.74 -7.01
C MET A 26 -5.47 -5.77 -7.59
N GLY A 27 -6.76 -5.50 -7.45
CA GLY A 27 -7.85 -6.35 -7.95
C GLY A 27 -9.20 -5.76 -7.56
N ALA A 28 -10.19 -6.62 -7.38
CA ALA A 28 -11.48 -6.27 -6.76
C ALA A 28 -11.28 -5.79 -5.32
N ASP A 29 -10.40 -6.47 -4.59
CA ASP A 29 -9.91 -6.07 -3.28
C ASP A 29 -8.46 -5.60 -3.38
N ILE A 30 -8.14 -4.58 -2.60
CA ILE A 30 -6.80 -4.01 -2.48
C ILE A 30 -6.19 -4.52 -1.18
N ARG A 31 -5.05 -5.20 -1.28
CA ARG A 31 -4.25 -5.54 -0.10
C ARG A 31 -3.27 -4.41 0.15
N ILE A 32 -3.28 -3.86 1.36
CA ILE A 32 -2.36 -2.81 1.77
C ILE A 32 -1.61 -3.17 3.04
N LYS A 33 -0.38 -2.68 3.17
CA LYS A 33 0.49 -2.85 4.34
C LYS A 33 0.72 -1.53 5.04
N CYS A 34 0.54 -1.49 6.35
CA CYS A 34 0.86 -0.30 7.14
C CYS A 34 2.37 -0.13 7.24
N LEU A 35 2.89 1.04 6.88
CA LEU A 35 4.33 1.28 6.94
C LEU A 35 4.86 1.54 8.36
N GLY A 36 3.98 1.77 9.34
CA GLY A 36 4.36 2.01 10.73
C GLY A 36 4.35 0.77 11.63
N CYS A 37 3.63 -0.29 11.26
CA CYS A 37 3.59 -1.52 12.07
C CYS A 37 3.55 -2.82 11.26
N GLY A 38 3.64 -2.74 9.92
CA GLY A 38 3.67 -3.91 9.03
C GLY A 38 2.36 -4.67 8.88
N HIS A 39 1.28 -4.24 9.55
CA HIS A 39 -0.01 -4.92 9.52
C HIS A 39 -0.64 -4.90 8.13
N LEU A 40 -1.19 -6.03 7.71
CA LEU A 40 -1.78 -6.23 6.40
C LEU A 40 -3.30 -6.27 6.51
N ILE A 41 -3.98 -5.49 5.65
CA ILE A 41 -5.43 -5.56 5.52
C ILE A 41 -5.83 -5.71 4.05
N MET A 42 -6.99 -6.32 3.84
CA MET A 42 -7.64 -6.40 2.55
C MET A 42 -8.93 -5.58 2.62
N ILE A 43 -9.14 -4.70 1.66
CA ILE A 43 -10.29 -3.80 1.61
C ILE A 43 -10.85 -3.74 0.19
N PRO A 44 -12.18 -3.71 0.03
CA PRO A 44 -12.79 -3.56 -1.28
C PRO A 44 -12.30 -2.29 -1.98
N ARG A 45 -12.02 -2.37 -3.28
CA ARG A 45 -11.47 -1.25 -4.07
C ARG A 45 -12.33 0.02 -3.96
N ALA A 46 -13.66 -0.14 -3.93
CA ALA A 46 -14.58 0.97 -3.78
C ALA A 46 -14.40 1.71 -2.45
N GLU A 47 -14.17 0.97 -1.36
CA GLU A 47 -13.91 1.53 -0.04
C GLU A 47 -12.52 2.17 0.04
N PHE A 48 -11.51 1.49 -0.50
CA PHE A 48 -10.16 2.03 -0.61
C PHE A 48 -10.14 3.38 -1.32
N ASN A 49 -10.82 3.50 -2.47
CA ASN A 49 -10.91 4.75 -3.22
C ASN A 49 -11.54 5.90 -2.41
N LYS A 50 -12.56 5.60 -1.58
CA LYS A 50 -13.19 6.59 -0.70
C LYS A 50 -12.26 7.02 0.43
N LYS A 51 -11.46 6.09 0.97
CA LYS A 51 -10.53 6.31 2.09
C LYS A 51 -9.16 6.85 1.67
N LEU A 52 -8.79 6.72 0.40
CA LEU A 52 -7.55 7.26 -0.15
C LEU A 52 -7.56 8.79 -0.06
N LYS A 53 -6.48 9.36 0.47
CA LYS A 53 -6.26 10.82 0.53
C LYS A 53 -5.40 11.28 -0.64
N LYS A 54 -4.20 10.69 -0.78
CA LYS A 54 -3.26 10.96 -1.87
C LYS A 54 -2.24 9.84 -2.02
N VAL A 55 -1.59 9.78 -3.17
CA VAL A 55 -0.35 9.00 -3.37
C VAL A 55 0.81 9.86 -2.89
N LEU A 56 1.70 9.30 -2.08
CA LEU A 56 2.88 9.98 -1.53
C LEU A 56 4.10 9.74 -2.41
N HIS A 57 4.38 8.46 -2.68
CA HIS A 57 5.55 8.01 -3.43
C HIS A 57 5.14 6.92 -4.40
N SER A 58 5.74 6.95 -5.59
CA SER A 58 5.57 5.89 -6.57
C SER A 58 6.38 4.66 -6.18
N ALA A 59 6.02 3.48 -6.69
CA ALA A 59 6.67 2.22 -6.35
C ALA A 59 8.22 2.21 -6.47
N ASN A 60 8.77 2.91 -7.46
CA ASN A 60 10.22 2.91 -7.70
C ASN A 60 10.94 4.12 -7.05
N ASP A 61 10.27 4.84 -6.15
CA ASP A 61 10.88 5.98 -5.46
C ASP A 61 11.90 5.48 -4.41
N PRO A 62 13.19 5.90 -4.49
CA PRO A 62 14.22 5.52 -3.52
C PRO A 62 13.87 5.89 -2.07
N VAL A 63 12.97 6.86 -1.86
CA VAL A 63 12.52 7.26 -0.52
C VAL A 63 11.84 6.10 0.20
N ASN A 64 11.14 5.21 -0.52
CA ASN A 64 10.42 4.08 0.07
C ASN A 64 11.35 3.07 0.74
N LEU A 65 12.59 2.93 0.25
CA LEU A 65 13.59 1.99 0.81
C LEU A 65 14.01 2.34 2.25
N LYS A 66 13.69 3.56 2.72
CA LYS A 66 13.97 4.00 4.09
C LYS A 66 12.89 3.56 5.08
N GLU A 67 11.73 3.11 4.59
CA GLU A 67 10.61 2.69 5.43
C GLU A 67 10.82 1.22 5.82
N GLU A 68 10.89 0.93 7.13
CA GLU A 68 11.20 -0.40 7.67
C GLU A 68 10.28 -1.51 7.14
N HIS A 69 9.02 -1.17 6.90
CA HIS A 69 8.00 -2.12 6.49
C HIS A 69 7.67 -2.10 5.00
N TYR A 70 8.42 -1.36 4.17
CA TYR A 70 8.20 -1.34 2.72
C TYR A 70 8.63 -2.65 2.05
N VAL A 71 7.91 -3.08 1.01
CA VAL A 71 8.21 -4.28 0.23
C VAL A 71 8.47 -3.88 -1.22
N PRO A 72 9.73 -3.90 -1.69
CA PRO A 72 10.07 -3.54 -3.07
C PRO A 72 9.18 -4.29 -4.07
N LYS A 73 8.77 -3.59 -5.13
CA LYS A 73 7.78 -4.09 -6.09
C LYS A 73 8.19 -5.42 -6.71
N GLU A 74 9.48 -5.64 -6.95
CA GLU A 74 10.06 -6.90 -7.42
C GLU A 74 9.82 -8.08 -6.48
N ASN A 75 9.61 -7.82 -5.19
CA ASN A 75 9.39 -8.83 -4.16
C ASN A 75 7.90 -8.99 -3.79
N ILE A 76 7.01 -8.21 -4.40
CA ILE A 76 5.57 -8.39 -4.23
C ILE A 76 5.17 -9.62 -5.05
N ALA A 77 4.91 -10.75 -4.37
CA ALA A 77 4.53 -12.00 -5.01
C ALA A 77 3.32 -11.80 -5.95
N VAL A 78 3.59 -11.79 -7.25
CA VAL A 78 2.56 -11.81 -8.29
C VAL A 78 2.29 -13.29 -8.58
N PRO A 79 1.06 -13.79 -8.39
CA PRO A 79 0.75 -15.15 -8.78
C PRO A 79 1.03 -15.31 -10.28
N HIS A 80 1.94 -16.23 -10.61
CA HIS A 80 2.20 -16.61 -11.99
C HIS A 80 1.03 -17.50 -12.41
N PHE A 81 0.15 -16.97 -13.26
CA PHE A 81 -0.91 -17.75 -13.90
C PHE A 81 -0.30 -18.33 -15.18
N GLU A 82 0.39 -19.46 -15.06
CA GLU A 82 0.71 -20.33 -16.20
C GLU A 82 -0.54 -21.08 -16.68
#